data_AF-A0A8J3BU53-F1
#
_entry.id   AF-A0A8J3BU53-F1
#
_cell.length_a   1.000
_cell.length_b   1.000
_cell.length_c   1.000
_cell.angle_alpha   90.00
_cell.angle_beta   90.00
_cell.angle_gamma   90.00
#
_symmetry.space_group_name_H-M   'P 1'
#
loop_
_entity.id
_entity.type
_entity.pdbx_description
1 polymer ?
#
loop_
_entity_poly.entity_id
_entity_poly.type
_entity_poly.pdbx_seq_one_letter_code
_entity_poly.pdbx_strand_id
1 'polypeptide(L)'
;MGVRVLAEAGQAWSDQAVAGGLGVASGLLTSVIWLVALRRVRPRLELSPHLVRDPAAKVTRIKVVNRSRRAVVEVSYEMAVICQQRTRGGMANMRRVVTSRNPPPLYIPGRRRGSDNNTLRIMFPDDLSTRLENDDGIYIRFRIYGKDEVSGLGRAFQSTYHEPRADFRNGKWAVGQTFEVVELATTK
;
A
#
# COMPACT_ATOMS: atom_id res chain seq x y z
N MET A 1 -14.67 39.94 -57.63
CA MET A 1 -14.58 38.47 -57.44
C MET A 1 -13.50 38.06 -56.43
N GLY A 2 -12.32 38.72 -56.37
CA GLY A 2 -11.21 38.31 -55.49
C GLY A 2 -11.39 38.49 -53.97
N VAL A 3 -12.21 39.44 -53.50
CA VAL A 3 -12.39 39.67 -52.04
C VAL A 3 -13.20 38.55 -51.35
N ARG A 4 -14.13 37.90 -52.07
CA ARG A 4 -14.90 36.76 -51.54
C ARG A 4 -14.04 35.51 -51.36
N VAL A 5 -13.14 35.24 -52.30
CA VAL A 5 -12.25 34.07 -52.26
C VAL A 5 -11.27 34.14 -51.08
N LEU A 6 -10.75 35.35 -50.76
CA LEU A 6 -9.87 35.55 -49.61
C LEU A 6 -10.61 35.44 -48.27
N ALA A 7 -11.87 35.87 -48.20
CA ALA A 7 -12.70 35.73 -47.00
C ALA A 7 -13.08 34.25 -46.74
N GLU A 8 -13.46 33.51 -47.79
CA GLU A 8 -13.78 32.08 -47.70
C GLU A 8 -12.55 31.24 -47.31
N ALA A 9 -11.37 31.59 -47.84
CA ALA A 9 -10.11 30.99 -47.41
C ALA A 9 -9.83 31.29 -45.94
N GLY A 10 -9.88 32.55 -45.50
CA GLY A 10 -9.66 32.91 -44.10
C GLY A 10 -10.58 32.17 -43.11
N GLN A 11 -11.84 31.98 -43.50
CA GLN A 11 -12.84 31.27 -42.70
C GLN A 11 -12.59 29.76 -42.64
N ALA A 12 -12.16 29.14 -43.75
CA ALA A 12 -11.77 27.72 -43.76
C ALA A 12 -10.54 27.43 -42.88
N TRP A 13 -9.56 28.34 -42.84
CA TRP A 13 -8.39 28.22 -41.97
C TRP A 13 -8.76 28.39 -40.48
N SER A 14 -9.68 29.30 -40.14
CA SER A 14 -10.18 29.44 -38.76
C SER A 14 -10.96 28.21 -38.31
N ASP A 15 -11.80 27.64 -39.17
CA ASP A 15 -12.61 26.46 -38.86
C ASP A 15 -11.74 25.22 -38.65
N GLN A 16 -10.68 25.05 -39.46
CA GLN A 16 -9.69 23.98 -39.27
C GLN A 16 -8.89 24.15 -37.97
N ALA A 17 -8.51 25.38 -37.61
CA ALA A 17 -7.81 25.65 -36.34
C ALA A 17 -8.70 25.38 -35.13
N VAL A 18 -9.98 25.76 -35.17
CA VAL A 18 -10.96 25.49 -34.11
C VAL A 18 -11.24 23.98 -34.01
N ALA A 19 -11.44 23.28 -35.13
CA ALA A 19 -11.64 21.83 -35.15
C ALA A 19 -10.41 21.06 -34.61
N GLY A 20 -9.20 21.48 -35.00
CA GLY A 20 -7.95 20.92 -34.47
C GLY A 20 -7.79 21.15 -32.97
N GLY A 21 -8.09 22.37 -32.49
CA GLY A 21 -8.05 22.72 -31.07
C GLY A 21 -9.06 21.92 -30.23
N LEU A 22 -10.29 21.72 -30.72
CA LEU A 22 -11.31 20.90 -30.08
C LEU A 22 -10.91 19.42 -30.01
N GLY A 23 -10.25 18.90 -31.05
CA GLY A 23 -9.70 17.54 -31.06
C GLY A 23 -8.64 17.35 -29.97
N VAL A 24 -7.70 18.28 -29.84
CA VAL A 24 -6.66 18.22 -28.80
C VAL A 24 -7.28 18.35 -27.40
N ALA A 25 -8.20 19.30 -27.20
CA ALA A 25 -8.86 19.51 -25.92
C ALA A 25 -9.68 18.29 -25.46
N SER A 26 -10.40 17.64 -26.38
CA SER A 26 -11.20 16.44 -26.06
C SER A 26 -10.31 15.24 -25.71
N GLY A 27 -9.19 15.06 -26.40
CA GLY A 27 -8.18 14.04 -26.07
C GLY A 27 -7.56 14.24 -24.69
N LEU A 28 -7.18 15.47 -24.35
CA LEU A 28 -6.67 15.83 -23.02
C LEU A 28 -7.72 15.58 -21.93
N LEU A 29 -8.96 16.02 -22.15
CA LEU A 29 -10.04 15.83 -21.19
C LEU A 29 -10.32 14.35 -20.93
N THR A 30 -10.39 13.54 -21.99
CA THR A 30 -10.60 12.09 -21.89
C THR A 30 -9.46 11.43 -21.12
N SER A 31 -8.21 11.84 -21.37
CA SER A 31 -7.03 11.33 -20.66
C SER A 31 -7.09 11.65 -19.16
N VAL A 32 -7.49 12.87 -18.80
CA VAL A 32 -7.65 13.27 -17.39
C VAL A 32 -8.75 12.45 -16.72
N ILE A 33 -9.91 12.30 -17.35
CA ILE A 33 -11.03 11.50 -16.82
C ILE A 33 -10.58 10.05 -16.61
N TRP A 34 -9.89 9.48 -17.58
CA TRP A 34 -9.36 8.11 -17.51
C TRP A 34 -8.37 7.93 -16.35
N LEU A 35 -7.42 8.86 -16.19
CA LEU A 35 -6.45 8.83 -15.09
C LEU A 35 -7.14 8.95 -13.72
N VAL A 36 -8.16 9.80 -13.60
CA VAL A 36 -8.96 9.93 -12.37
C VAL A 36 -9.75 8.65 -12.07
N ALA A 37 -10.33 8.02 -13.10
CA ALA A 37 -11.01 6.74 -12.96
C ALA A 37 -10.05 5.64 -12.46
N LEU A 38 -8.86 5.52 -13.07
CA LEU A 38 -7.82 4.56 -12.67
C LEU A 38 -7.38 4.74 -11.22
N ARG A 39 -7.30 5.99 -10.72
CA ARG A 39 -6.98 6.27 -9.31
C ARG A 39 -8.04 5.75 -8.35
N ARG A 40 -9.32 5.74 -8.74
CA ARG A 40 -10.42 5.26 -7.88
C ARG A 40 -10.50 3.74 -7.80
N VAL A 41 -10.06 3.06 -8.86
CA VAL A 41 -10.24 1.62 -9.04
C VAL A 41 -9.11 0.79 -8.40
N ARG A 42 -7.98 1.43 -8.03
CA ARG A 42 -6.88 0.76 -7.33
C ARG A 42 -7.25 0.38 -5.89
N PRO A 43 -6.65 -0.70 -5.34
CA PRO A 43 -6.87 -1.10 -3.97
C PRO A 43 -6.41 -0.03 -2.98
N ARG A 44 -7.06 0.02 -1.81
CA ARG A 44 -6.79 0.94 -0.71
C ARG A 44 -6.56 0.14 0.56
N LEU A 45 -5.31 -0.16 0.85
CA LEU A 45 -4.92 -0.84 2.08
C LEU A 45 -4.35 0.18 3.06
N GLU A 46 -4.67 -0.02 4.34
CA GLU A 46 -4.02 0.65 5.45
C GLU A 46 -3.23 -0.38 6.25
N LEU A 47 -2.00 -0.02 6.60
CA LEU A 47 -1.09 -0.85 7.38
C LEU A 47 -1.10 -0.35 8.81
N SER A 48 -1.00 -1.26 9.78
CA SER A 48 -0.93 -0.85 11.17
C SER A 48 0.32 0.02 11.42
N PRO A 49 0.20 1.09 12.21
CA PRO A 49 1.34 1.95 12.54
C PRO A 49 2.34 1.27 13.49
N HIS A 50 1.93 0.18 14.13
CA HIS A 50 2.73 -0.58 15.07
C HIS A 50 2.64 -2.08 14.75
N LEU A 51 3.58 -2.85 15.27
CA LEU A 51 3.61 -4.30 15.32
C LEU A 51 3.14 -4.77 16.70
N VAL A 52 2.43 -5.89 16.75
CA VAL A 52 1.93 -6.45 18.02
C VAL A 52 2.65 -7.75 18.35
N ARG A 53 3.32 -7.79 19.49
CA ARG A 53 3.92 -9.00 20.06
C ARG A 53 2.88 -9.76 20.87
N ASP A 54 2.75 -11.05 20.60
CA ASP A 54 1.95 -11.97 21.40
C ASP A 54 2.89 -12.95 22.10
N PRO A 55 3.25 -12.68 23.38
CA PRO A 55 4.22 -13.48 24.12
C PRO A 55 3.78 -14.94 24.26
N ALA A 56 2.47 -15.18 24.37
CA ALA A 56 1.92 -16.53 24.53
C ALA A 56 2.14 -17.38 23.27
N ALA A 57 1.94 -16.77 22.09
CA ALA A 57 2.11 -17.45 20.81
C ALA A 57 3.54 -17.35 20.25
N LYS A 58 4.42 -16.56 20.88
CA LYS A 58 5.77 -16.23 20.38
C LYS A 58 5.73 -15.82 18.92
N VAL A 59 4.86 -14.85 18.61
CA VAL A 59 4.74 -14.25 17.28
C VAL A 59 4.59 -12.74 17.36
N THR A 60 5.15 -12.06 16.37
CA THR A 60 4.84 -10.66 16.07
C THR A 60 3.81 -10.62 14.94
N ARG A 61 2.78 -9.77 15.07
CA ARG A 61 1.69 -9.63 14.11
C ARG A 61 1.58 -8.22 13.57
N ILE A 62 1.38 -8.13 12.27
CA ILE A 62 0.97 -6.89 11.59
C ILE A 62 -0.48 -7.01 11.12
N LYS A 63 -1.24 -5.93 11.26
CA LYS A 63 -2.63 -5.87 10.78
C LYS A 63 -2.70 -5.02 9.54
N VAL A 64 -3.35 -5.56 8.51
CA VAL A 64 -3.63 -4.87 7.25
C VAL A 64 -5.14 -4.75 7.13
N VAL A 65 -5.64 -3.55 6.83
CA VAL A 65 -7.07 -3.28 6.68
C VAL A 65 -7.34 -2.86 5.22
N ASN A 66 -8.27 -3.55 4.57
CA ASN A 66 -8.76 -3.14 3.26
C ASN A 66 -9.87 -2.11 3.39
N ARG A 67 -9.61 -0.88 2.94
CA ARG A 67 -10.57 0.22 2.91
C ARG A 67 -11.38 0.28 1.61
N SER A 68 -11.01 -0.49 0.59
CA SER A 68 -11.79 -0.62 -0.64
C SER A 68 -13.08 -1.41 -0.41
N ARG A 69 -14.12 -1.14 -1.20
CA ARG A 69 -15.36 -1.94 -1.20
C ARG A 69 -15.17 -3.32 -1.82
N ARG A 70 -14.22 -3.44 -2.75
CA ARG A 70 -13.84 -4.67 -3.44
C ARG A 70 -12.72 -5.38 -2.71
N ALA A 71 -12.60 -6.68 -2.93
CA ALA A 71 -11.52 -7.43 -2.32
C ALA A 71 -10.18 -7.17 -2.99
N VAL A 72 -9.12 -7.50 -2.24
CA VAL A 72 -7.76 -7.50 -2.75
C VAL A 72 -7.30 -8.95 -2.91
N VAL A 73 -6.92 -9.29 -4.13
CA VAL A 73 -6.47 -10.62 -4.56
C VAL A 73 -4.98 -10.60 -4.90
N GLU A 74 -4.40 -11.78 -5.10
CA GLU A 74 -2.98 -11.97 -5.40
C GLU A 74 -2.07 -11.22 -4.41
N VAL A 75 -2.41 -11.32 -3.13
CA VAL A 75 -1.72 -10.57 -2.09
C VAL A 75 -0.36 -11.20 -1.85
N SER A 76 0.68 -10.41 -2.07
CA SER A 76 2.07 -10.76 -1.77
C SER A 76 2.65 -9.73 -0.81
N TYR A 77 3.52 -10.16 0.09
CA TYR A 77 4.09 -9.29 1.09
C TYR A 77 5.48 -9.75 1.46
N GLU A 78 6.22 -8.84 2.06
CA GLU A 78 7.54 -9.08 2.57
C GLU A 78 7.75 -8.27 3.84
N MET A 79 8.31 -8.94 4.84
CA MET A 79 8.91 -8.27 5.98
C MET A 79 10.43 -8.41 5.86
N ALA A 80 11.15 -7.31 6.00
CA ALA A 80 12.60 -7.32 5.97
C ALA A 80 13.19 -6.48 7.11
N VAL A 81 14.26 -7.00 7.70
CA VAL A 81 15.15 -6.24 8.56
C VAL A 81 16.20 -5.60 7.66
N ILE A 82 16.34 -4.29 7.75
CA ILE A 82 17.34 -3.52 7.01
C ILE A 82 18.37 -3.02 8.03
N CYS A 83 19.64 -3.33 7.80
CA CYS A 83 20.76 -2.84 8.61
C CYS A 83 21.79 -2.15 7.72
N GLN A 84 22.47 -1.14 8.25
CA GLN A 84 23.59 -0.52 7.56
C GLN A 84 24.88 -1.29 7.85
N GLN A 85 25.59 -1.70 6.80
CA GLN A 85 26.86 -2.40 6.92
C GLN A 85 27.93 -1.64 6.15
N ARG A 86 29.11 -1.51 6.78
CA ARG A 86 30.28 -0.95 6.11
C ARG A 86 30.84 -1.98 5.13
N THR A 87 30.90 -1.60 3.86
CA THR A 87 31.52 -2.38 2.78
C THR A 87 32.80 -1.67 2.32
N ARG A 88 33.62 -2.34 1.48
CA ARG A 88 34.85 -1.76 0.93
C ARG A 88 34.62 -0.45 0.15
N GLY A 89 33.41 -0.22 -0.36
CA GLY A 89 33.03 0.98 -1.12
C GLY A 89 32.21 2.03 -0.35
N GLY A 90 32.05 1.88 0.97
CA GLY A 90 31.25 2.79 1.81
C GLY A 90 30.12 2.08 2.56
N MET A 91 29.10 2.83 2.97
CA MET A 91 27.95 2.28 3.70
C MET A 91 26.92 1.69 2.73
N ALA A 92 26.52 0.44 2.95
CA ALA A 92 25.48 -0.23 2.18
C ALA A 92 24.36 -0.74 3.09
N ASN A 93 23.12 -0.74 2.58
CA ASN A 93 22.00 -1.34 3.29
C ASN A 93 21.96 -2.85 2.99
N MET A 94 22.13 -3.68 4.01
CA MET A 94 21.89 -5.11 3.92
C MET A 94 20.43 -5.40 4.25
N ARG A 95 19.80 -6.26 3.46
CA ARG A 95 18.39 -6.64 3.59
C ARG A 95 18.28 -8.12 3.94
N ARG A 96 17.63 -8.42 5.06
CA ARG A 96 17.31 -9.79 5.48
C ARG A 96 15.80 -9.99 5.52
N VAL A 97 15.28 -10.85 4.65
CA VAL A 97 13.86 -11.20 4.60
C VAL A 97 13.49 -12.09 5.79
N VAL A 98 12.32 -11.84 6.36
CA VAL A 98 11.74 -12.59 7.48
C VAL A 98 10.56 -13.41 6.98
N THR A 99 10.69 -14.72 7.10
CA THR A 99 9.64 -15.66 6.67
C THR A 99 8.43 -15.58 7.59
N SER A 100 7.26 -15.36 7.02
CA SER A 100 5.99 -15.39 7.73
C SER A 100 5.47 -16.81 7.96
N ARG A 101 4.57 -16.95 8.93
CA ARG A 101 3.86 -18.21 9.19
C ARG A 101 2.57 -18.37 8.38
N ASN A 102 2.09 -17.34 7.69
CA ASN A 102 0.86 -17.43 6.90
C ASN A 102 1.15 -18.12 5.56
N PRO A 103 0.43 -19.21 5.22
CA PRO A 103 0.55 -19.83 3.91
C PRO A 103 -0.22 -19.00 2.85
N PRO A 104 0.31 -18.87 1.62
CA PRO A 104 -0.46 -18.37 0.48
C PRO A 104 -1.48 -19.43 -0.01
N PRO A 105 -2.48 -19.05 -0.84
CA PRO A 105 -2.76 -17.71 -1.34
C PRO A 105 -3.43 -16.82 -0.30
N LEU A 106 -3.11 -15.52 -0.36
CA LEU A 106 -3.73 -14.54 0.53
C LEU A 106 -4.76 -13.69 -0.21
N TYR A 107 -5.82 -13.38 0.53
CA TYR A 107 -6.99 -12.65 0.09
C TYR A 107 -7.43 -11.72 1.22
N ILE A 108 -7.77 -10.46 0.89
CA ILE A 108 -8.32 -9.51 1.87
C ILE A 108 -9.72 -9.09 1.39
N PRO A 109 -10.79 -9.50 2.08
CA PRO A 109 -12.15 -9.14 1.72
C PRO A 109 -12.35 -7.63 1.59
N GLY A 110 -13.28 -7.22 0.73
CA GLY A 110 -13.72 -5.84 0.62
C GLY A 110 -14.49 -5.37 1.86
N ARG A 111 -14.44 -4.07 2.14
CA ARG A 111 -15.20 -3.44 3.22
C ARG A 111 -16.71 -3.55 2.95
N ARG A 112 -17.41 -4.25 3.83
CA ARG A 112 -18.88 -4.33 3.88
C ARG A 112 -19.39 -3.67 5.15
N ARG A 113 -20.56 -3.02 5.08
CA ARG A 113 -21.19 -2.40 6.27
C ARG A 113 -21.58 -3.51 7.25
N GLY A 114 -21.22 -3.34 8.53
CA GLY A 114 -21.50 -4.34 9.57
C GLY A 114 -20.60 -5.58 9.53
N SER A 115 -19.50 -5.57 8.77
CA SER A 115 -18.54 -6.68 8.74
C SER A 115 -17.12 -6.21 9.03
N ASP A 116 -16.42 -7.02 9.81
CA ASP A 116 -15.05 -6.82 10.27
C ASP A 116 -14.02 -7.70 9.54
N ASN A 117 -14.48 -8.40 8.51
CA ASN A 117 -13.68 -9.39 7.78
C ASN A 117 -12.73 -8.78 6.75
N ASN A 118 -12.74 -7.46 6.55
CA ASN A 118 -11.86 -6.75 5.63
C ASN A 118 -10.44 -6.54 6.18
N THR A 119 -9.97 -7.46 7.02
CA THR A 119 -8.67 -7.36 7.68
C THR A 119 -7.86 -8.64 7.51
N LEU A 120 -6.55 -8.48 7.34
CA LEU A 120 -5.59 -9.56 7.27
C LEU A 120 -4.57 -9.37 8.39
N ARG A 121 -4.33 -10.43 9.17
CA ARG A 121 -3.32 -10.45 10.23
C ARG A 121 -2.20 -11.38 9.78
N ILE A 122 -1.02 -10.83 9.58
CA ILE A 122 0.16 -11.58 9.15
C ILE A 122 1.05 -11.80 10.36
N MET A 123 1.50 -13.03 10.53
CA MET A 123 2.28 -13.49 11.66
C MET A 123 3.73 -13.76 11.24
N PHE A 124 4.64 -13.22 12.02
CA PHE A 124 6.08 -13.41 11.92
C PHE A 124 6.62 -13.98 13.23
N PRO A 125 7.78 -14.65 13.23
CA PRO A 125 8.48 -15.02 14.45
C PRO A 125 8.74 -13.80 15.36
N ASP A 126 8.78 -14.02 16.68
CA ASP A 126 8.84 -12.94 17.68
C ASP A 126 10.23 -12.32 17.90
N ASP A 127 11.24 -12.80 17.16
CA ASP A 127 12.63 -12.36 17.29
C ASP A 127 12.91 -11.00 16.61
N LEU A 128 11.87 -10.34 16.07
CA LEU A 128 11.98 -9.06 15.38
C LEU A 128 12.40 -7.91 16.29
N SER A 129 11.83 -7.83 17.49
CA SER A 129 12.07 -6.73 18.42
C SER A 129 13.50 -6.75 18.99
N THR A 130 13.98 -7.92 19.40
CA THR A 130 15.34 -8.12 19.89
C THR A 130 16.40 -7.73 18.86
N ARG A 131 16.12 -7.86 17.56
CA ARG A 131 17.07 -7.46 16.51
C ARG A 131 17.25 -5.94 16.41
N LEU A 132 16.23 -5.17 16.77
CA LEU A 132 16.29 -3.70 16.72
C LEU A 132 16.89 -3.08 18.00
N GLU A 133 16.78 -3.76 19.14
CA GLU A 133 17.29 -3.25 20.42
C GLU A 133 18.83 -3.20 20.50
N ASN A 134 19.52 -3.90 19.59
CA ASN A 134 20.95 -4.16 19.70
C ASN A 134 21.84 -3.31 18.78
N ASP A 135 21.29 -2.51 17.87
CA ASP A 135 22.11 -1.84 16.85
C ASP A 135 21.45 -0.56 16.29
N ASP A 136 22.17 0.55 16.38
CA ASP A 136 21.76 1.85 15.89
C ASP A 136 21.81 1.86 14.35
N GLY A 137 20.67 2.10 13.71
CA GLY A 137 20.56 2.09 12.24
C GLY A 137 19.93 0.83 11.65
N ILE A 138 19.41 -0.07 12.49
CA ILE A 138 18.50 -1.13 12.07
C ILE A 138 17.07 -0.61 12.03
N TYR A 139 16.33 -0.95 10.98
CA TYR A 139 14.88 -0.74 10.93
C TYR A 139 14.18 -1.92 10.24
N ILE A 140 12.90 -2.08 10.54
CA ILE A 140 12.06 -3.07 9.91
C ILE A 140 11.22 -2.41 8.83
N ARG A 141 11.15 -3.04 7.66
CA ARG A 141 10.30 -2.62 6.56
C ARG A 141 9.30 -3.71 6.25
N PHE A 142 8.02 -3.35 6.26
CA PHE A 142 6.95 -4.18 5.76
C PHE A 142 6.45 -3.62 4.43
N ARG A 143 6.38 -4.47 3.41
CA ARG A 143 5.80 -4.14 2.11
C ARG A 143 4.71 -5.14 1.77
N ILE A 144 3.59 -4.67 1.27
CA ILE A 144 2.51 -5.51 0.75
C ILE A 144 2.07 -5.00 -0.61
N TYR A 145 1.80 -5.93 -1.53
CA TYR A 145 1.25 -5.70 -2.83
C TYR A 145 -0.03 -6.53 -2.97
N GLY A 146 -0.98 -6.00 -3.72
CA GLY A 146 -2.17 -6.75 -4.10
C GLY A 146 -2.88 -6.07 -5.26
N LYS A 147 -3.80 -6.80 -5.88
CA LYS A 147 -4.61 -6.34 -7.01
C LYS A 147 -6.07 -6.17 -6.60
N ASP A 148 -6.74 -5.17 -7.16
CA ASP A 148 -8.21 -5.09 -7.07
C ASP A 148 -8.83 -6.26 -7.85
N GLU A 149 -9.77 -6.97 -7.20
CA GLU A 149 -10.46 -8.16 -7.72
C GLU A 149 -11.04 -7.98 -9.14
N VAL A 150 -11.63 -6.82 -9.42
CA VAL A 150 -12.42 -6.61 -10.65
C VAL A 150 -11.57 -6.01 -11.76
N SER A 151 -10.74 -5.02 -11.43
CA SER A 151 -9.94 -4.31 -12.43
C SER A 151 -8.58 -4.92 -12.70
N GLY A 152 -8.09 -5.80 -11.81
CA GLY A 152 -6.74 -6.33 -11.85
C GLY A 152 -5.64 -5.31 -11.56
N LEU A 153 -5.97 -4.04 -11.28
CA LEU A 153 -4.97 -3.00 -11.03
C LEU A 153 -4.28 -3.21 -9.68
N GLY A 154 -2.95 -3.25 -9.72
CA GLY A 154 -2.11 -3.44 -8.55
C GLY A 154 -1.73 -2.14 -7.83
N ARG A 155 -1.46 -2.26 -6.52
CA ARG A 155 -0.77 -1.21 -5.74
C ARG A 155 0.09 -1.83 -4.65
N ALA A 156 1.27 -1.26 -4.44
CA ALA A 156 2.13 -1.58 -3.31
C ALA A 156 1.96 -0.55 -2.19
N PHE A 157 2.07 -1.02 -0.95
CA PHE A 157 2.02 -0.25 0.29
C PHE A 157 3.23 -0.63 1.13
N GLN A 158 3.74 0.32 1.90
CA GLN A 158 4.92 0.13 2.73
C GLN A 158 4.74 0.82 4.07
N SER A 159 5.21 0.18 5.13
CA SER A 159 5.41 0.76 6.45
C SER A 159 6.83 0.47 6.92
N THR A 160 7.37 1.37 7.73
CA THR A 160 8.74 1.28 8.25
C THR A 160 8.70 1.52 9.75
N TYR A 161 9.41 0.70 10.51
CA TYR A 161 9.44 0.71 11.96
C TYR A 161 10.89 0.84 12.41
N HIS A 162 11.17 1.90 13.15
CA HIS A 162 12.51 2.30 13.56
C HIS A 162 12.76 2.07 15.04
N GLU A 163 11.74 2.26 15.88
CA GLU A 163 11.91 2.33 17.32
C GLU A 163 11.18 1.19 18.02
N PRO A 164 11.87 0.21 18.63
CA PRO A 164 11.24 -0.92 19.32
C PRO A 164 10.19 -0.52 20.34
N ARG A 165 10.43 0.55 21.10
CA ARG A 165 9.56 1.00 22.18
C ARG A 165 8.27 1.65 21.68
N ALA A 166 8.33 2.38 20.57
CA ALA A 166 7.18 3.06 20.00
C ALA A 166 6.41 2.17 19.01
N ASP A 167 7.14 1.37 18.22
CA ASP A 167 6.59 0.60 17.12
C ASP A 167 6.12 -0.80 17.52
N PHE A 168 6.49 -1.31 18.69
CA PHE A 168 6.03 -2.62 19.16
C PHE A 168 5.18 -2.50 20.42
N ARG A 169 3.99 -3.11 20.36
CA ARG A 169 3.07 -3.20 21.51
C ARG A 169 2.85 -4.66 21.90
N ASN A 170 2.69 -4.94 23.18
CA ASN A 170 2.37 -6.29 23.66
C ASN A 170 0.85 -6.48 23.69
N GLY A 171 0.36 -7.60 23.19
CA GLY A 171 -1.06 -7.96 23.26
C GLY A 171 -1.58 -8.65 22.01
N LYS A 172 -2.84 -8.36 21.68
CA LYS A 172 -3.51 -8.84 20.47
C LYS A 172 -4.22 -7.69 19.77
N TRP A 173 -4.27 -7.74 18.45
CA TRP A 173 -5.08 -6.79 17.69
C TRP A 173 -6.55 -6.92 18.05
N ALA A 174 -7.21 -5.80 18.32
CA ALA A 174 -8.65 -5.75 18.42
C ALA A 174 -9.31 -6.35 17.16
N VAL A 175 -10.50 -6.89 17.34
CA VAL A 175 -11.37 -7.31 16.23
C VAL A 175 -11.85 -6.05 15.48
N GLY A 176 -12.13 -6.17 14.19
CA GLY A 176 -12.60 -5.03 13.39
C GLY A 176 -11.50 -4.23 12.70
N GLN A 177 -11.85 -2.99 12.35
CA GLN A 177 -11.10 -2.16 11.39
C GLN A 177 -10.15 -1.15 12.06
N THR A 178 -10.08 -1.14 13.39
CA THR A 178 -9.22 -0.25 14.17
C THR A 178 -7.82 -0.86 14.34
N PHE A 179 -6.84 -0.01 14.62
CA PHE A 179 -5.47 -0.43 14.99
C PHE A 179 -5.28 -0.40 16.51
N GLU A 180 -6.33 -0.70 17.26
CA GLU A 180 -6.27 -0.81 18.71
C GLU A 180 -5.67 -2.16 19.12
N VAL A 181 -4.88 -2.12 20.18
CA VAL A 181 -4.25 -3.30 20.78
C VAL A 181 -4.94 -3.57 22.10
N VAL A 182 -5.48 -4.77 22.24
CA VAL A 182 -6.02 -5.27 23.51
C VAL A 182 -4.85 -5.89 24.26
N GLU A 183 -4.49 -5.28 25.38
CA GLU A 183 -3.44 -5.80 26.26
C GLU A 183 -3.87 -7.15 26.82
N LEU A 184 -2.95 -8.12 26.82
CA LEU A 184 -3.20 -9.38 27.50
C LEU A 184 -3.04 -9.12 29.00
N ALA A 185 -4.12 -9.32 29.76
CA ALA A 185 -4.04 -9.31 31.21
C ALA A 185 -2.90 -10.25 31.63
N THR A 186 -1.87 -9.67 32.23
CA THR A 186 -0.75 -10.44 32.73
C THR A 186 -1.27 -11.17 33.96
N THR A 187 -1.67 -12.43 33.81
CA THR A 187 -1.90 -13.29 34.97
C THR A 187 -0.55 -13.38 35.69
N LYS A 188 -0.45 -12.66 36.80
CA LYS A 188 0.69 -12.73 37.72
C LYS A 188 0.70 -14.08 38.42
#